data_AF-A0A498DY16-F1
#
_entry.id   AF-A0A498DY16-F1
#
_cell.length_a   1.000
_cell.length_b   1.000
_cell.length_c   1.000
_cell.angle_alpha   90.00
_cell.angle_beta   90.00
_cell.angle_gamma   90.00
#
_symmetry.space_group_name_H-M   'P 1'
#
loop_
_entity.id
_entity.type
_entity.pdbx_description
1 polymer ?
#
loop_
_entity_poly.entity_id
_entity_poly.type
_entity_poly.pdbx_seq_one_letter_code
_entity_poly.pdbx_strand_id
1 'polypeptide(L)'
;MNLAAAHPGFLSPTGVEIVFVLVGVVTLAAAVITVTTRKLVHAALWLVVALGGIAVEYLLLTAEFIAWVQVLIYVGSVVVLLLFGLMLTRAPIGDSPDADSGNRPVALAVALASAATLVTVVVDAFRTYWIDLDASVQGSTAVTGESLFRHWVLPFEALSVLLLAALVGAIVLSRKDGPRAAGPGPVRDPDATGPAAPAAPDQPDTDTGPGSGTDAEGRR
;
A
#
# COMPACT_ATOMS: atom_id res chain seq x y z
N MET A 1 45.55 -29.92 22.44
CA MET A 1 45.08 -30.35 21.10
C MET A 1 43.81 -29.56 20.80
N ASN A 2 43.94 -28.50 20.00
CA ASN A 2 42.80 -27.73 19.50
C ASN A 2 42.06 -28.62 18.49
N LEU A 3 40.87 -29.07 18.83
CA LEU A 3 39.93 -29.56 17.83
C LEU A 3 39.55 -28.32 17.02
N ALA A 4 40.06 -28.23 15.79
CA ALA A 4 39.51 -27.33 14.79
C ALA A 4 38.01 -27.61 14.74
N ALA A 5 37.20 -26.63 15.17
CA ALA A 5 35.76 -26.67 14.94
C ALA A 5 35.59 -26.90 13.44
N ALA A 6 35.09 -28.09 13.08
CA ALA A 6 34.76 -28.39 11.70
C ALA A 6 33.62 -27.45 11.33
N HIS A 7 33.96 -26.32 10.71
CA HIS A 7 32.98 -25.42 10.14
C HIS A 7 32.14 -26.27 9.16
N PRO A 8 30.82 -26.41 9.38
CA PRO A 8 29.98 -27.17 8.48
C PRO A 8 30.13 -26.54 7.09
N GLY A 9 30.69 -27.30 6.15
CA GLY A 9 30.85 -26.84 4.79
C GLY A 9 29.48 -26.64 4.16
N PHE A 10 29.41 -25.80 3.12
CA PHE A 10 28.20 -25.53 2.31
C PHE A 10 27.50 -26.81 1.76
N LEU A 11 28.18 -27.96 1.84
CA LEU A 11 27.72 -29.27 1.39
C LEU A 11 26.96 -30.09 2.46
N SER A 12 26.89 -29.61 3.71
CA SER A 12 26.10 -30.23 4.78
C SER A 12 25.13 -29.21 5.41
N PRO A 13 24.12 -28.72 4.65
CA PRO A 13 23.22 -27.70 5.15
C PRO A 13 22.38 -28.22 6.31
N THR A 14 22.19 -27.40 7.33
CA THR A 14 21.31 -27.72 8.46
C THR A 14 19.84 -27.66 8.02
N GLY A 15 18.95 -28.34 8.74
CA GLY A 15 17.51 -28.28 8.45
C GLY A 15 16.96 -26.84 8.50
N VAL A 16 17.49 -26.02 9.41
CA VAL A 16 17.12 -24.61 9.55
C VAL A 16 17.55 -23.79 8.33
N GLU A 17 18.76 -24.00 7.80
CA GLU A 17 19.24 -23.34 6.58
C GLU A 17 18.39 -23.69 5.36
N ILE A 18 18.00 -24.96 5.22
CA ILE A 18 17.12 -25.40 4.12
C ILE A 18 15.77 -24.69 4.21
N VAL A 19 15.16 -24.66 5.40
CA VAL A 19 13.88 -23.96 5.62
C VAL A 19 14.04 -22.46 5.38
N PHE A 20 15.11 -21.84 5.86
CA PHE A 20 15.41 -20.42 5.65
C PHE A 20 15.48 -20.07 4.16
N VAL A 21 16.23 -20.84 3.36
CA VAL A 21 16.33 -20.62 1.91
C VAL A 21 14.98 -20.84 1.21
N LEU A 22 14.24 -21.87 1.58
CA LEU A 22 12.92 -22.13 1.00
C LEU A 22 11.93 -21.00 1.29
N VAL A 23 11.87 -20.54 2.54
CA VAL A 23 11.04 -19.40 2.94
C VAL A 23 11.49 -18.15 2.17
N GLY A 24 12.79 -17.89 2.06
CA GLY A 24 13.30 -16.74 1.31
C GLY A 24 12.98 -16.77 -0.18
N VAL A 25 13.02 -17.94 -0.82
CA VAL A 25 12.58 -18.08 -2.21
C VAL A 25 11.08 -17.78 -2.33
N VAL A 26 10.25 -18.26 -1.40
CA VAL A 26 8.80 -17.97 -1.38
C VAL A 26 8.55 -16.48 -1.13
N THR A 27 9.25 -15.85 -0.19
CA THR A 27 9.19 -14.42 0.10
C THR A 27 9.54 -13.58 -1.12
N LEU A 28 10.65 -13.91 -1.79
CA LEU A 28 11.10 -13.23 -3.00
C LEU A 28 10.08 -13.40 -4.15
N ALA A 29 9.57 -14.62 -4.35
CA ALA A 29 8.54 -14.88 -5.35
C ALA A 29 7.27 -14.07 -5.07
N ALA A 30 6.81 -14.03 -3.82
CA ALA A 30 5.65 -13.23 -3.40
C ALA A 30 5.88 -11.72 -3.63
N ALA A 31 7.08 -11.21 -3.35
CA ALA A 31 7.44 -9.82 -3.62
C ALA A 31 7.43 -9.50 -5.13
N VAL A 32 7.97 -10.38 -5.97
CA VAL A 32 7.93 -10.23 -7.43
C VAL A 32 6.48 -10.28 -7.94
N ILE A 33 5.67 -11.21 -7.46
CA ILE A 33 4.26 -11.31 -7.85
C ILE A 33 3.48 -10.06 -7.40
N THR A 34 3.77 -9.53 -6.21
CA THR A 34 3.17 -8.30 -5.69
C THR A 34 3.33 -7.14 -6.68
N VAL A 35 4.54 -6.90 -7.19
CA VAL A 35 4.82 -5.75 -8.07
C VAL A 35 4.45 -5.99 -9.53
N THR A 36 4.32 -7.25 -9.96
CA THR A 36 3.93 -7.60 -11.35
C THR A 36 2.42 -7.79 -11.51
N THR A 37 1.68 -7.97 -10.41
CA THR A 37 0.23 -8.16 -10.43
C THR A 37 -0.49 -6.85 -10.77
N ARG A 38 -1.34 -6.88 -11.80
CA ARG A 38 -2.13 -5.71 -12.24
C ARG A 38 -3.38 -5.43 -11.40
N LYS A 39 -3.82 -6.42 -10.62
CA LYS A 39 -4.99 -6.32 -9.73
C LYS A 39 -4.54 -5.87 -8.34
N LEU A 40 -4.84 -4.63 -7.97
CA LEU A 40 -4.40 -3.98 -6.73
C LEU A 40 -4.66 -4.81 -5.47
N VAL A 41 -5.85 -5.41 -5.35
CA VAL A 41 -6.19 -6.27 -4.19
C VAL A 41 -5.32 -7.52 -4.12
N HIS A 42 -5.07 -8.17 -5.26
CA HIS A 42 -4.23 -9.37 -5.29
C HIS A 42 -2.77 -9.02 -5.01
N ALA A 43 -2.28 -7.90 -5.56
CA ALA A 43 -0.94 -7.38 -5.23
C ALA A 43 -0.80 -7.17 -3.71
N ALA A 44 -1.77 -6.53 -3.07
CA ALA A 44 -1.75 -6.33 -1.62
C ALA A 44 -1.83 -7.64 -0.81
N LEU A 45 -2.53 -8.68 -1.29
CA LEU A 45 -2.52 -10.00 -0.65
C LEU A 45 -1.16 -10.71 -0.79
N TRP A 46 -0.51 -10.62 -1.96
CA TRP A 46 0.85 -11.14 -2.13
C TRP A 46 1.87 -10.40 -1.25
N LEU A 47 1.64 -9.11 -0.98
CA LEU A 47 2.44 -8.35 -0.03
C LEU A 47 2.32 -8.91 1.39
N VAL A 48 1.14 -9.37 1.81
CA VAL A 48 0.97 -10.08 3.11
C VAL A 48 1.84 -11.33 3.15
N VAL A 49 1.85 -12.12 2.07
CA VAL A 49 2.67 -13.34 2.00
C VAL A 49 4.16 -13.00 2.10
N ALA A 50 4.63 -11.97 1.39
CA ALA A 50 6.02 -11.51 1.47
C ALA A 50 6.39 -11.04 2.89
N LEU A 51 5.58 -10.18 3.50
CA LEU A 51 5.85 -9.65 4.85
C LEU A 51 5.75 -10.73 5.94
N GLY A 52 4.84 -11.69 5.78
CA GLY A 52 4.74 -12.86 6.64
C GLY A 52 5.94 -13.80 6.49
N GLY A 53 6.42 -14.00 5.26
CA GLY A 53 7.66 -14.74 4.98
C GLY A 53 8.88 -14.12 5.67
N ILE A 54 9.02 -12.79 5.62
CA ILE A 54 10.06 -12.05 6.37
C ILE A 54 9.92 -12.26 7.88
N ALA A 55 8.69 -12.29 8.42
CA ALA A 55 8.50 -12.57 9.85
C ALA A 55 8.97 -13.98 10.23
N VAL A 56 8.77 -14.98 9.36
CA VAL A 56 9.30 -16.33 9.54
C VAL A 56 10.83 -16.33 9.48
N GLU A 57 11.44 -15.62 8.54
CA GLU A 57 12.90 -15.46 8.47
C GLU A 57 13.47 -14.84 9.76
N TYR A 58 12.81 -13.84 10.34
CA TYR A 58 13.22 -13.28 11.63
C TYR A 58 13.16 -14.30 12.77
N LEU A 59 12.13 -15.16 12.82
CA LEU A 59 12.08 -16.25 13.81
C LEU A 59 13.22 -17.25 13.60
N LEU A 60 13.50 -17.62 12.35
CA LEU A 60 14.62 -18.52 12.01
C LEU A 60 15.98 -17.92 12.39
N LEU A 61 16.10 -16.59 12.36
CA LEU A 61 17.28 -15.85 12.80
C LEU A 61 17.28 -15.52 14.31
N THR A 62 16.39 -16.14 15.10
CA THR A 62 16.25 -15.92 16.55
C THR A 62 15.83 -14.49 16.96
N ALA A 63 15.34 -13.68 16.02
CA ALA A 63 14.87 -12.32 16.23
C ALA A 63 13.38 -12.29 16.60
N GLU A 64 13.01 -12.93 17.72
CA GLU A 64 11.62 -13.14 18.12
C GLU A 64 10.80 -11.85 18.27
N PHE A 65 11.33 -10.87 19.02
CA PHE A 65 10.61 -9.61 19.25
C PHE A 65 10.31 -8.90 17.92
N ILE A 66 11.29 -8.85 17.01
CA ILE A 66 11.15 -8.20 15.71
C ILE A 66 10.16 -8.96 14.82
N ALA A 67 10.14 -10.30 14.87
CA ALA A 67 9.15 -11.10 14.15
C ALA A 67 7.72 -10.78 14.59
N TRP A 68 7.47 -10.66 15.90
CA TRP A 68 6.15 -10.28 16.40
C TRP A 68 5.75 -8.87 16.01
N VAL A 69 6.68 -7.91 16.11
CA VAL A 69 6.47 -6.53 15.63
C VAL A 69 6.16 -6.51 14.13
N GLN A 70 6.84 -7.34 13.33
CA GLN A 70 6.61 -7.48 11.90
C GLN A 70 5.16 -7.87 11.59
N VAL A 71 4.65 -8.88 12.29
CA VAL A 71 3.26 -9.34 12.11
C VAL A 71 2.27 -8.30 12.61
N LEU A 72 2.46 -7.73 13.81
CA LEU A 72 1.50 -6.80 14.42
C LEU A 72 1.39 -5.48 13.63
N ILE A 73 2.53 -4.91 13.23
CA ILE A 73 2.56 -3.59 12.58
C ILE A 73 2.37 -3.72 11.08
N TYR A 74 3.22 -4.48 10.39
CA TYR A 74 3.19 -4.49 8.93
C TYR A 74 2.01 -5.29 8.39
N VAL A 75 1.83 -6.54 8.84
CA VAL A 75 0.72 -7.36 8.39
C VAL A 75 -0.60 -6.90 9.01
N GLY A 76 -0.62 -6.68 10.33
CA GLY A 76 -1.84 -6.41 11.09
C GLY A 76 -2.39 -5.00 10.92
N SER A 77 -1.52 -3.99 10.80
CA SER A 77 -1.95 -2.58 10.76
C SER A 77 -1.76 -1.96 9.37
N VAL A 78 -0.53 -1.95 8.84
CA VAL A 78 -0.21 -1.22 7.61
C VAL A 78 -0.91 -1.81 6.40
N VAL A 79 -0.78 -3.13 6.17
CA VAL A 79 -1.41 -3.76 5.00
C VAL A 79 -2.93 -3.76 5.12
N VAL A 80 -3.49 -3.96 6.32
CA VAL A 80 -4.93 -3.87 6.55
C VAL A 80 -5.46 -2.47 6.24
N LEU A 81 -4.80 -1.41 6.72
CA LEU A 81 -5.16 -0.03 6.39
C LEU A 81 -5.03 0.26 4.89
N LEU A 82 -3.99 -0.25 4.25
CA LEU A 82 -3.80 -0.17 2.80
C LEU A 82 -4.97 -0.84 2.06
N LEU A 83 -5.34 -2.07 2.44
CA LEU A 83 -6.45 -2.80 1.84
C LEU A 83 -7.78 -2.06 2.02
N PHE A 84 -8.07 -1.56 3.23
CA PHE A 84 -9.26 -0.73 3.47
C PHE A 84 -9.25 0.54 2.61
N GLY A 85 -8.11 1.23 2.51
CA GLY A 85 -7.96 2.42 1.66
C GLY A 85 -8.18 2.11 0.18
N LEU A 86 -7.61 1.02 -0.33
CA LEU A 86 -7.82 0.56 -1.71
C LEU A 86 -9.28 0.21 -1.98
N MET A 87 -9.95 -0.48 -1.04
CA MET A 87 -11.35 -0.86 -1.19
C MET A 87 -12.28 0.36 -1.18
N LEU A 88 -12.01 1.35 -0.31
CA LEU A 88 -12.81 2.58 -0.24
C LEU A 88 -12.64 3.50 -1.46
N THR A 89 -11.47 3.47 -2.11
CA THR A 89 -11.14 4.34 -3.26
C THR A 89 -11.66 3.81 -4.60
N ARG A 90 -12.53 2.79 -4.61
CA ARG A 90 -13.07 2.18 -5.83
C ARG A 90 -11.96 1.72 -6.78
N ALA A 91 -10.84 1.23 -6.22
CA ALA A 91 -9.75 0.65 -6.99
C ALA A 91 -10.32 -0.34 -8.02
N PRO A 92 -9.95 -0.24 -9.31
CA PRO A 92 -10.47 -1.13 -10.34
C PRO A 92 -10.30 -2.59 -9.89
N ILE A 93 -11.41 -3.32 -9.81
CA ILE A 93 -11.40 -4.76 -9.50
C ILE A 93 -10.86 -5.56 -10.71
N GLY A 94 -10.70 -4.90 -11.86
CA GLY A 94 -10.07 -5.41 -13.09
C GLY A 94 -8.63 -4.91 -13.29
N ASP A 95 -8.10 -5.08 -14.50
CA ASP A 95 -6.79 -4.55 -14.86
C ASP A 95 -6.78 -3.02 -14.77
N SER A 96 -5.82 -2.45 -14.06
CA SER A 96 -5.58 -1.00 -14.07
C SER A 96 -4.72 -0.66 -15.31
N PRO A 97 -5.27 0.00 -16.34
CA PRO A 97 -4.52 0.34 -17.56
C PRO A 97 -3.38 1.32 -17.27
N ASP A 98 -3.55 2.14 -16.23
CA ASP A 98 -2.60 3.17 -15.80
C ASP A 98 -1.57 2.66 -14.77
N ALA A 99 -1.65 1.39 -14.34
CA ALA A 99 -0.68 0.83 -13.40
C ALA A 99 0.71 0.62 -14.01
N ASP A 100 0.84 0.78 -15.33
CA ASP A 100 2.05 0.39 -16.03
C ASP A 100 2.43 1.40 -17.11
N SER A 101 3.71 1.74 -17.18
CA SER A 101 4.22 2.75 -18.11
C SER A 101 4.85 2.12 -19.35
N GLY A 102 4.98 2.87 -20.44
CA GLY A 102 5.76 2.43 -21.61
C GLY A 102 7.25 2.21 -21.34
N ASN A 103 7.75 2.62 -20.16
CA ASN A 103 9.16 2.59 -19.80
C ASN A 103 9.61 1.29 -19.09
N ARG A 104 8.80 0.22 -19.14
CA ARG A 104 9.11 -1.10 -18.56
C ARG A 104 10.52 -1.63 -18.88
N PRO A 105 11.03 -1.59 -20.13
CA PRO A 105 12.35 -2.16 -20.41
C PRO A 105 13.47 -1.40 -19.69
N VAL A 106 13.36 -0.07 -19.58
CA VAL A 106 14.31 0.76 -18.84
C VAL A 106 14.17 0.52 -17.34
N ALA A 107 12.94 0.47 -16.82
CA ALA A 107 12.70 0.15 -15.41
C ALA A 107 13.25 -1.23 -15.02
N LEU A 108 13.07 -2.24 -15.87
CA LEU A 108 13.64 -3.57 -15.67
C LEU A 108 15.16 -3.55 -15.72
N ALA A 109 15.77 -2.85 -16.67
CA ALA A 109 17.22 -2.71 -16.75
C ALA A 109 17.79 -2.07 -15.48
N VAL A 110 17.17 -0.99 -14.99
CA VAL A 110 17.56 -0.31 -13.74
C VAL A 110 17.37 -1.23 -12.53
N ALA A 111 16.24 -1.94 -12.44
CA ALA A 111 15.97 -2.87 -11.35
C ALA A 111 17.02 -4.00 -11.31
N LEU A 112 17.35 -4.60 -12.46
CA LEU A 112 18.35 -5.66 -12.56
C LEU A 112 19.77 -5.15 -12.26
N ALA A 113 20.14 -3.98 -12.78
CA ALA A 113 21.43 -3.36 -12.46
C ALA A 113 21.56 -3.06 -10.96
N SER A 114 20.48 -2.55 -10.35
CA SER A 114 20.46 -2.25 -8.91
C SER A 114 20.52 -3.52 -8.07
N ALA A 115 19.76 -4.56 -8.44
CA ALA A 115 19.78 -5.86 -7.77
C ALA A 115 21.15 -6.53 -7.88
N ALA A 116 21.76 -6.54 -9.08
CA ALA A 116 23.10 -7.11 -9.28
C ALA A 116 24.15 -6.36 -8.46
N THR A 117 24.08 -5.03 -8.42
CA THR A 117 24.98 -4.20 -7.59
C THR A 117 24.79 -4.54 -6.11
N LEU A 118 23.55 -4.58 -5.63
CA LEU A 118 23.25 -4.89 -4.23
C LEU A 118 23.72 -6.30 -3.85
N VAL A 119 23.43 -7.31 -4.66
CA VAL A 119 23.88 -8.69 -4.44
C VAL A 119 25.41 -8.76 -4.40
N THR A 120 26.10 -8.08 -5.31
CA THR A 120 27.57 -8.06 -5.34
C THR A 120 28.14 -7.46 -4.05
N VAL A 121 27.61 -6.31 -3.62
CA VAL A 121 28.07 -5.63 -2.40
C VAL A 121 27.77 -6.46 -1.15
N VAL A 122 26.58 -7.05 -1.07
CA VAL A 122 26.18 -7.89 0.08
C VAL A 122 27.04 -9.15 0.14
N VAL A 123 27.25 -9.85 -0.98
CA VAL A 123 28.09 -11.05 -1.00
C VAL A 123 29.54 -10.69 -0.65
N ASP A 124 30.10 -9.61 -1.19
CA ASP A 124 31.46 -9.20 -0.87
C ASP A 124 31.62 -8.84 0.62
N ALA A 125 30.64 -8.13 1.19
CA ALA A 125 30.65 -7.72 2.59
C ALA A 125 30.47 -8.91 3.56
N PHE A 126 29.61 -9.88 3.23
CA PHE A 126 29.17 -10.92 4.17
C PHE A 126 29.69 -12.32 3.88
N ARG A 127 30.41 -12.58 2.78
CA ARG A 127 30.92 -13.93 2.42
C ARG A 127 31.78 -14.60 3.49
N THR A 128 32.39 -13.83 4.40
CA THR A 128 33.21 -14.34 5.51
C THR A 128 32.52 -14.29 6.87
N TYR A 129 31.29 -13.79 6.94
CA TYR A 129 30.54 -13.67 8.18
C TYR A 129 29.65 -14.88 8.39
N TRP A 130 29.71 -15.43 9.60
CA TRP A 130 28.88 -16.55 10.04
C TRP A 130 28.03 -16.10 11.23
N ILE A 131 26.74 -16.38 11.17
CA ILE A 131 25.79 -16.09 12.25
C ILE A 131 25.77 -17.31 13.18
N ASP A 132 26.08 -17.09 14.45
CA ASP A 132 25.97 -18.11 15.49
C ASP A 132 24.56 -18.03 16.10
N LEU A 133 23.73 -19.04 15.81
CA LEU A 133 22.34 -19.12 16.27
C LEU A 133 22.23 -19.70 17.70
N ASP A 134 23.27 -20.38 18.19
CA ASP A 134 23.26 -21.03 19.51
C ASP A 134 23.63 -20.05 20.63
N ALA A 135 24.25 -18.91 20.27
CA ALA A 135 24.81 -17.96 21.23
C ALA A 135 23.84 -16.88 21.76
N SER A 136 22.61 -16.75 21.25
CA SER A 136 21.86 -15.49 21.42
C SER A 136 20.45 -15.59 22.01
N VAL A 137 20.31 -15.13 23.27
CA VAL A 137 19.07 -14.54 23.86
C VAL A 137 18.83 -13.10 23.34
N GLN A 138 19.60 -12.65 22.34
CA GLN A 138 19.71 -11.25 21.94
C GLN A 138 18.45 -10.73 21.21
N GLY A 139 17.63 -11.62 20.62
CA GLY A 139 16.36 -11.25 19.98
C GLY A 139 15.15 -11.15 20.92
N SER A 140 15.34 -11.36 22.22
CA SER A 140 14.25 -11.32 23.20
C SER A 140 13.72 -9.91 23.46
N THR A 141 12.46 -9.84 23.88
CA THR A 141 11.80 -8.57 24.27
C THR A 141 12.53 -7.87 25.40
N ALA A 142 13.06 -8.61 26.37
CA ALA A 142 13.77 -8.04 27.52
C ALA A 142 15.06 -7.32 27.10
N VAL A 143 15.90 -7.97 26.29
CA VAL A 143 17.15 -7.39 25.79
C VAL A 143 16.88 -6.18 24.89
N THR A 144 15.89 -6.29 24.01
CA THR A 144 15.52 -5.19 23.11
C THR A 144 14.98 -3.99 23.89
N GLY A 145 14.11 -4.23 24.89
CA GLY A 145 13.55 -3.18 25.74
C GLY A 145 14.62 -2.47 26.58
N GLU A 146 15.56 -3.22 27.16
CA GLU A 146 16.69 -2.63 27.90
C GLU A 146 17.54 -1.74 26.99
N SER A 147 17.87 -2.20 25.78
CA SER A 147 18.61 -1.41 24.81
C SER A 147 17.86 -0.14 24.40
N LEU A 148 16.55 -0.25 24.15
CA LEU A 148 15.70 0.87 23.73
C LEU A 148 15.70 2.00 24.78
N PHE A 149 15.54 1.66 26.05
CA PHE A 149 15.44 2.63 27.13
C PHE A 149 16.76 3.04 27.78
N ARG A 150 17.89 2.38 27.46
CA ARG A 150 19.21 2.81 27.94
C ARG A 150 20.04 3.52 26.88
N HIS A 151 20.07 2.98 25.66
CA HIS A 151 20.93 3.49 24.59
C HIS A 151 20.17 4.35 23.57
N TRP A 152 18.88 4.06 23.35
CA TRP A 152 18.08 4.65 22.27
C TRP A 152 16.95 5.56 22.77
N VAL A 153 17.12 6.19 23.94
CA VAL A 153 16.10 7.06 24.55
C VAL A 153 15.75 8.25 23.65
N LEU A 154 16.76 8.94 23.09
CA LEU A 154 16.52 10.12 22.26
C LEU A 154 15.76 9.78 20.96
N PRO A 155 16.13 8.73 20.20
CA PRO A 155 15.32 8.31 19.05
C PRO A 155 13.93 7.82 19.43
N PHE A 156 13.76 7.14 20.57
CA PHE A 156 12.44 6.74 21.08
C PHE A 156 11.53 7.96 21.33
N GLU A 157 12.06 8.99 21.99
CA GLU A 157 11.32 10.22 22.25
C GLU A 157 10.95 10.94 20.93
N ALA A 158 11.89 11.05 19.99
CA ALA A 158 11.63 11.63 18.68
C ALA A 158 10.55 10.86 17.90
N LEU A 159 10.56 9.52 17.95
CA LEU A 159 9.53 8.70 17.33
C LEU A 159 8.16 8.90 18.00
N SER A 160 8.11 9.10 19.32
CA SER A 160 6.84 9.38 20.02
C SER A 160 6.20 10.69 19.56
N VAL A 161 7.00 11.74 19.40
CA VAL A 161 6.55 13.04 18.89
C VAL A 161 6.16 12.93 17.41
N LEU A 162 6.93 12.16 16.62
CA LEU A 162 6.61 11.89 15.22
C LEU A 162 5.25 11.17 15.07
N LEU A 163 4.98 10.16 15.90
CA LEU A 163 3.71 9.43 15.90
C LEU A 163 2.54 10.32 16.34
N LEU A 164 2.75 11.17 17.34
CA LEU A 164 1.75 12.17 17.74
C LEU A 164 1.46 13.13 16.58
N ALA A 165 2.49 13.66 15.93
CA ALA A 165 2.36 14.56 14.79
C ALA A 165 1.65 13.87 13.60
N ALA A 166 1.97 12.61 13.33
CA ALA A 166 1.31 11.82 12.29
C ALA A 166 -0.19 11.62 12.59
N LEU A 167 -0.56 11.32 13.84
CA LEU A 167 -1.96 11.18 14.25
C LEU A 167 -2.72 12.51 14.07
N VAL A 168 -2.16 13.62 14.56
CA VAL A 168 -2.75 14.96 14.39
C VAL A 168 -2.90 15.29 12.90
N GLY A 169 -1.86 15.04 12.11
CA GLY A 169 -1.88 15.25 10.66
C GLY A 169 -2.98 14.45 9.96
N ALA A 170 -3.15 13.16 10.29
CA ALA A 170 -4.20 12.32 9.75
C ALA A 170 -5.61 12.82 10.13
N ILE A 171 -5.82 13.27 11.37
CA ILE A 171 -7.11 13.83 11.83
C ILE A 171 -7.44 15.13 11.10
N VAL A 172 -6.48 16.05 10.99
CA VAL A 172 -6.68 17.32 10.29
C VAL A 172 -6.98 17.10 8.81
N LEU A 173 -6.29 16.17 8.15
CA LEU A 173 -6.51 15.82 6.75
C LEU A 173 -7.88 15.14 6.52
N SER A 174 -8.35 14.35 7.49
CA SER A 174 -9.63 13.64 7.40
C SER A 174 -10.85 14.55 7.65
N ARG A 175 -10.65 15.73 8.25
CA ARG A 175 -11.72 16.72 8.43
C ARG A 175 -12.16 17.29 7.09
N LYS A 176 -13.41 17.02 6.69
CA LYS A 176 -14.09 17.77 5.63
C LYS A 176 -14.47 19.16 6.15
N ASP A 177 -14.09 20.20 5.42
CA ASP A 177 -14.61 21.54 5.65
C ASP A 177 -16.13 21.52 5.43
N GLY A 178 -16.90 21.91 6.44
CA GLY A 178 -18.35 22.06 6.33
C GLY A 178 -18.70 23.08 5.24
N PRO A 179 -19.89 23.00 4.62
CA PRO A 179 -20.29 23.94 3.58
C PRO A 179 -20.08 25.37 4.09
N ARG A 180 -19.20 26.13 3.42
CA ARG A 180 -19.09 27.58 3.63
C ARG A 180 -20.52 28.09 3.63
N ALA A 181 -20.96 28.64 4.76
CA ALA A 181 -22.27 29.25 4.90
C ALA A 181 -22.49 30.07 3.63
N ALA A 182 -23.49 29.66 2.83
CA ALA A 182 -23.91 30.42 1.68
C ALA A 182 -24.04 31.85 2.16
N GLY A 183 -23.25 32.76 1.58
CA GLY A 183 -23.40 34.18 1.88
C GLY A 183 -24.87 34.56 1.76
N PRO A 184 -25.35 35.57 2.52
CA PRO A 184 -26.75 35.96 2.51
C PRO A 184 -27.22 36.03 1.06
N GLY A 185 -28.20 35.20 0.70
CA GLY A 185 -28.75 35.19 -0.66
C GLY A 185 -29.17 36.61 -1.04
N PRO A 186 -29.16 36.98 -2.34
CA PRO A 186 -29.52 38.32 -2.77
C PRO A 186 -30.81 38.76 -2.07
N VAL A 187 -30.73 39.84 -1.30
CA VAL A 187 -31.91 40.45 -0.67
C VAL A 187 -32.86 40.77 -1.82
N ARG A 188 -33.98 40.05 -1.90
CA ARG A 188 -35.06 40.38 -2.83
C ARG A 188 -35.58 41.74 -2.39
N ASP A 189 -35.29 42.75 -3.20
CA ASP A 189 -35.86 44.08 -3.03
C ASP A 189 -37.34 44.03 -3.45
N PRO A 190 -38.30 44.18 -2.53
CA PRO A 190 -39.73 44.08 -2.85
C PRO A 190 -40.23 45.22 -3.75
N ASP A 191 -39.44 46.29 -3.92
CA ASP A 191 -39.84 47.47 -4.69
C ASP A 191 -39.40 47.45 -6.17
N ALA A 192 -38.76 46.37 -6.64
CA ALA A 192 -38.47 46.17 -8.06
C ALA A 192 -39.70 45.72 -8.86
N THR A 193 -40.80 46.45 -8.77
CA THR A 193 -41.96 46.30 -9.67
C THR A 193 -41.81 47.29 -10.83
N GLY A 194 -41.07 46.91 -11.86
CA GLY A 194 -41.06 47.62 -13.14
C GLY A 194 -42.44 47.52 -13.84
N PRO A 195 -42.78 48.44 -14.76
CA PRO A 195 -44.12 48.46 -15.38
C PRO A 195 -44.43 47.15 -16.11
N ALA A 196 -45.62 46.61 -15.86
CA ALA A 196 -46.13 45.39 -16.49
C ALA A 196 -46.08 45.49 -18.03
N ALA A 197 -45.47 44.48 -18.67
CA ALA A 197 -45.52 44.33 -20.12
C ALA A 197 -46.98 44.11 -20.59
N PRO A 198 -47.39 44.67 -21.74
CA PRO A 198 -48.77 44.55 -22.21
C PRO A 198 -49.09 43.11 -22.62
N ALA A 199 -50.29 42.65 -22.25
CA ALA A 199 -50.82 41.34 -22.56
C ALA A 199 -50.91 41.09 -24.08
N ALA A 200 -50.45 39.92 -24.51
CA ALA A 200 -50.58 39.45 -25.89
C ALA A 200 -52.04 39.04 -26.19
N PRO A 201 -52.54 39.17 -27.43
CA PRO A 201 -53.93 38.82 -27.76
C PRO A 201 -54.16 37.31 -27.82
N ASP A 202 -55.33 36.88 -27.33
CA ASP A 202 -55.86 35.52 -27.39
C ASP A 202 -55.90 34.97 -28.84
N GLN A 203 -55.27 33.81 -29.05
CA GLN A 203 -55.36 33.04 -30.29
C GLN A 203 -56.28 31.83 -30.04
N PRO A 204 -57.35 31.63 -30.83
CA PRO A 204 -58.34 30.60 -30.53
C PRO A 204 -57.85 29.19 -30.90
N ASP A 205 -58.14 28.25 -30.01
CA ASP A 205 -57.90 26.81 -30.12
C ASP A 205 -58.47 26.24 -31.43
N THR A 206 -57.62 25.57 -32.20
CA THR A 206 -58.06 24.69 -33.30
C THR A 206 -57.82 23.25 -32.90
N ASP A 207 -58.87 22.66 -32.36
CA ASP A 207 -59.06 21.22 -32.20
C ASP A 207 -59.26 20.58 -33.58
N THR A 208 -58.31 19.73 -34.01
CA THR A 208 -58.55 18.73 -35.06
C THR A 208 -57.86 17.42 -34.66
N GLY A 209 -58.70 16.41 -34.42
CA GLY A 209 -58.34 15.08 -33.90
C GLY A 209 -57.59 14.14 -34.86
N PRO A 210 -57.39 12.87 -34.47
CA PRO A 210 -56.45 11.96 -35.12
C PRO A 210 -57.09 11.23 -36.31
N GLY A 211 -56.49 11.38 -37.49
CA GLY A 211 -56.91 10.75 -38.75
C GLY A 211 -55.79 9.93 -39.38
N SER A 212 -56.11 8.68 -39.66
CA SER A 212 -55.37 7.59 -40.31
C SER A 212 -54.90 7.83 -41.76
N GLY A 213 -53.84 7.12 -42.17
CA GLY A 213 -53.54 6.79 -43.58
C GLY A 213 -52.06 6.96 -43.93
N THR A 214 -51.24 5.90 -43.93
CA THR A 214 -50.90 5.04 -45.07
C THR A 214 -49.93 5.67 -46.09
N ASP A 215 -48.81 4.97 -46.25
CA ASP A 215 -48.08 4.69 -47.50
C ASP A 215 -46.83 5.50 -47.90
N ALA A 216 -45.76 4.70 -48.00
CA ALA A 216 -44.76 4.65 -49.08
C ALA A 216 -43.50 5.54 -49.04
N GLU A 217 -42.49 5.02 -49.75
CA GLU A 217 -41.14 5.54 -50.01
C GLU A 217 -40.12 5.41 -48.85
N GLY A 218 -39.12 4.52 -48.83
CA GLY A 218 -38.48 3.77 -49.92
C GLY A 218 -37.39 4.60 -50.62
N ARG A 219 -36.19 4.73 -50.03
CA ARG A 219 -34.91 4.90 -50.76
C ARG A 219 -33.69 4.92 -49.83
N ARG A 220 -32.91 3.84 -49.97
CA ARG A 220 -31.45 3.68 -49.90
C ARG A 220 -30.68 4.09 -48.64
#